data_AF-A0A357I8Y7-F1
#
_entry.id   AF-A0A357I8Y7-F1
#
_cell.length_a   1.000
_cell.length_b   1.000
_cell.length_c   1.000
_cell.angle_alpha   90.00
_cell.angle_beta   90.00
_cell.angle_gamma   90.00
#
_symmetry.space_group_name_H-M   'P 1'
#
loop_
_entity.id
_entity.type
_entity.pdbx_description
1 polymer ?
#
loop_
_entity_poly.entity_id
_entity_poly.type
_entity_poly.pdbx_seq_one_letter_code
_entity_poly.pdbx_strand_id
1 'polypeptide(L)'
;TGRVNTGGDPIYALFMYDMDAINDPDGEPIELIEGVENMQVLYGLRSTGGIVSYVQADDPQFIPSRVHSIQVGLLMASIEGTSDQRDERTYQVLNTEIGPAGGSSDVTHLDDFRVRMAFNTTVKVRNRRADP
;
A
#
# COMPACT_ATOMS: atom_id res chain seq x y z
N THR A 1 0.01 14.55 1.75
CA THR A 1 1.03 15.60 2.02
C THR A 1 0.45 17.01 2.04
N GLY A 2 -0.66 17.28 1.31
CA GLY A 2 -1.15 18.65 1.11
C GLY A 2 -0.36 19.46 0.08
N ARG A 3 0.67 18.85 -0.52
CA ARG A 3 1.52 19.44 -1.54
C ARG A 3 1.01 19.10 -2.94
N VAL A 4 1.35 19.96 -3.89
CA VAL A 4 1.12 19.76 -5.32
C VAL A 4 2.44 19.83 -6.07
N ASN A 5 2.53 19.15 -7.21
CA ASN A 5 3.69 19.23 -8.10
C ASN A 5 3.62 20.49 -8.97
N THR A 6 4.59 20.65 -9.89
CA THR A 6 4.65 21.81 -10.80
C THR A 6 3.43 21.89 -11.73
N GLY A 7 2.82 20.76 -12.05
CA GLY A 7 1.58 20.66 -12.85
C GLY A 7 0.28 20.93 -12.07
N GLY A 8 0.35 21.09 -10.74
CA GLY A 8 -0.81 21.27 -9.88
C GLY A 8 -1.45 19.97 -9.38
N ASP A 9 -0.88 18.81 -9.70
CA ASP A 9 -1.38 17.51 -9.26
C ASP A 9 -0.96 17.21 -7.81
N PRO A 10 -1.82 16.57 -7.00
CA PRO A 10 -1.48 16.23 -5.63
C PRO A 10 -0.27 15.29 -5.54
N ILE A 11 0.59 15.54 -4.56
CA ILE A 11 1.71 14.65 -4.21
C ILE A 11 1.25 13.76 -3.04
N TYR A 12 1.17 12.46 -3.27
CA TYR A 12 0.90 11.49 -2.22
C TYR A 12 2.20 10.97 -1.59
N ALA A 13 2.12 10.43 -0.39
CA ALA A 13 3.26 9.87 0.33
C ALA A 13 2.80 8.80 1.31
N LEU A 14 3.72 7.91 1.67
CA LEU A 14 3.54 6.95 2.75
C LEU A 14 3.98 7.59 4.06
N PHE A 15 3.11 7.50 5.05
CA PHE A 15 3.35 7.99 6.41
C PHE A 15 3.38 6.82 7.38
N MET A 16 4.16 6.98 8.44
CA MET A 16 4.22 6.07 9.58
C MET A 16 3.75 6.80 10.82
N TYR A 17 2.85 6.16 11.56
CA TYR A 17 2.56 6.53 12.94
C TYR A 17 3.38 5.65 13.87
N ASP A 18 4.00 6.27 14.87
CA ASP A 18 4.50 5.51 16.01
C ASP A 18 3.29 4.93 16.77
N MET A 19 3.37 3.67 17.18
CA MET A 19 2.33 3.01 17.97
C MET A 19 2.17 3.68 19.35
N ASP A 20 3.25 4.26 19.88
CA ASP A 20 3.20 5.07 21.10
C ASP A 20 2.48 6.41 20.85
N ALA A 21 2.58 6.94 19.63
CA ALA A 21 1.90 8.16 19.19
C ALA A 21 0.45 7.93 18.76
N ILE A 22 0.00 6.67 18.53
CA ILE A 22 -1.38 6.39 18.09
C ILE A 22 -2.43 6.76 19.16
N ASN A 23 -2.01 6.81 20.43
CA ASN A 23 -2.84 7.28 21.55
C ASN A 23 -2.48 8.70 21.99
N ASP A 24 -1.48 9.32 21.37
CA ASP A 24 -1.11 10.71 21.60
C ASP A 24 -1.94 11.60 20.67
N PRO A 25 -2.83 12.45 21.19
CA PRO A 25 -3.60 13.37 20.35
C PRO A 25 -2.71 14.37 19.59
N ASP A 26 -1.47 14.59 20.03
CA ASP A 26 -0.47 15.44 19.39
C ASP A 26 0.56 14.63 18.56
N GLY A 27 0.34 13.31 18.42
CA GLY A 27 1.18 12.41 17.67
C GLY A 27 1.14 12.70 16.16
N GLU A 28 2.17 13.38 15.65
CA GLU A 28 2.26 13.69 14.22
C GLU A 28 2.82 12.50 13.41
N PRO A 29 2.23 12.16 12.25
CA PRO A 29 2.77 11.15 11.36
C PRO A 29 4.12 11.55 10.78
N ILE A 30 5.03 10.58 10.67
CA ILE A 30 6.32 10.75 10.02
C ILE A 30 6.18 10.38 8.56
N GLU A 31 6.47 11.31 7.65
CA GLU A 31 6.55 11.03 6.22
C GLU A 31 7.78 10.14 5.95
N LEU A 32 7.57 8.96 5.35
CA LEU A 32 8.65 8.04 5.02
C LEU A 32 9.15 8.21 3.59
N ILE A 33 8.21 8.28 2.65
CA ILE A 33 8.52 8.31 1.22
C ILE A 33 7.39 8.97 0.41
N GLU A 34 7.78 9.89 -0.46
CA GLU A 34 6.90 10.55 -1.42
C GLU A 34 6.60 9.67 -2.63
N GLY A 35 5.53 10.02 -3.35
CA GLY A 35 5.15 9.35 -4.59
C GLY A 35 4.39 8.04 -4.38
N VAL A 36 4.08 7.64 -3.15
CA VAL A 36 3.23 6.48 -2.89
C VAL A 36 1.77 6.88 -3.06
N GLU A 37 1.15 6.45 -4.18
CA GLU A 37 -0.24 6.74 -4.51
C GLU A 37 -1.21 5.68 -3.97
N ASN A 38 -0.73 4.45 -3.76
CA ASN A 38 -1.54 3.37 -3.21
C ASN A 38 -0.70 2.40 -2.38
N MET A 39 -1.24 1.92 -1.25
CA MET A 39 -0.68 0.85 -0.46
C MET A 39 -1.73 -0.24 -0.21
N GLN A 40 -1.37 -1.48 -0.46
CA GLN A 40 -2.16 -2.67 -0.18
C GLN A 40 -1.42 -3.57 0.81
N VAL A 41 -2.18 -4.20 1.70
CA VAL A 41 -1.63 -5.11 2.70
C VAL A 41 -2.47 -6.39 2.74
N LEU A 42 -1.81 -7.54 2.63
CA LEU A 42 -2.43 -8.85 2.86
C LEU A 42 -1.73 -9.60 3.99
N TYR A 43 -2.51 -10.29 4.81
CA TYR A 43 -2.04 -11.02 5.97
C TYR A 43 -1.95 -12.51 5.67
N GLY A 44 -0.74 -13.05 5.74
CA GLY A 44 -0.45 -14.47 5.55
C GLY A 44 -0.78 -15.27 6.81
N LEU A 45 -1.91 -15.97 6.80
CA LEU A 45 -2.35 -16.84 7.88
C LEU A 45 -1.81 -18.24 7.69
N ARG A 46 -1.13 -18.79 8.70
CA ARG A 46 -0.68 -20.18 8.66
C ARG A 46 -1.78 -21.11 9.20
N SER A 47 -2.11 -22.16 8.46
CA SER A 47 -2.97 -23.24 8.93
C SER A 47 -2.20 -24.25 9.78
N THR A 48 -2.91 -25.10 10.52
CA THR A 48 -2.32 -26.19 11.31
C THR A 48 -1.48 -27.14 10.44
N GLY A 49 -1.84 -27.30 9.16
CA GLY A 49 -1.09 -28.07 8.16
C GLY A 49 0.09 -27.32 7.52
N GLY A 50 0.37 -26.08 7.94
CA GLY A 50 1.50 -25.29 7.47
C GLY A 50 1.29 -24.52 6.17
N ILE A 51 0.11 -24.63 5.54
CA ILE A 51 -0.29 -23.88 4.35
C ILE A 51 -0.52 -22.41 4.75
N VAL A 52 -0.13 -21.50 3.86
CA VAL A 52 -0.31 -20.07 4.01
C VAL A 52 -1.41 -19.59 3.07
N SER A 53 -2.40 -18.89 3.61
CA SER A 53 -3.40 -18.15 2.84
C SER A 53 -3.28 -16.65 3.14
N TYR A 54 -3.45 -15.81 2.13
CA TYR A 54 -3.40 -14.35 2.27
C TYR A 54 -4.81 -13.77 2.26
N VAL A 55 -5.12 -12.95 3.26
CA VAL A 55 -6.45 -12.31 3.41
C VAL A 55 -6.29 -10.83 3.75
N GLN A 56 -7.34 -10.04 3.51
CA GLN A 56 -7.43 -8.65 3.99
C GLN A 56 -7.74 -8.60 5.50
N ALA A 57 -7.60 -7.42 6.12
CA ALA A 57 -7.84 -7.25 7.56
C ALA A 57 -9.32 -7.41 7.95
N ASP A 58 -10.22 -7.11 7.02
CA ASP A 58 -11.69 -7.17 7.17
C ASP A 58 -12.27 -8.53 6.74
N ASP A 59 -11.44 -9.47 6.28
CA ASP A 59 -11.84 -10.82 5.93
C ASP A 59 -12.33 -11.58 7.20
N PRO A 60 -13.48 -12.28 7.16
CA PRO A 60 -13.99 -13.06 8.29
C PRO A 60 -13.04 -14.14 8.82
N GLN A 61 -12.08 -14.60 8.01
CA GLN A 61 -11.07 -15.59 8.37
C GLN A 61 -9.82 -14.96 9.00
N PHE A 62 -9.72 -13.63 9.05
CA PHE A 62 -8.59 -12.93 9.63
C PHE A 62 -8.48 -13.20 11.14
N ILE A 63 -7.38 -13.86 11.52
CA ILE A 63 -7.06 -14.17 12.92
C ILE A 63 -5.64 -13.62 13.20
N PRO A 64 -5.50 -12.50 13.93
CA PRO A 64 -4.21 -11.85 14.17
C PRO A 64 -3.11 -12.78 14.72
N SER A 65 -3.47 -13.68 15.64
CA SER A 65 -2.53 -14.63 16.25
C SER A 65 -1.96 -15.68 15.29
N ARG A 66 -2.57 -15.83 14.10
CA ARG A 66 -2.15 -16.75 13.04
C ARG A 66 -1.36 -16.09 11.92
N VAL A 67 -1.19 -14.77 11.98
CA VAL A 67 -0.37 -14.02 11.03
C VAL A 67 1.10 -14.43 11.20
N HIS A 68 1.72 -14.86 10.11
CA HIS A 68 3.14 -15.25 10.09
C HIS A 68 3.94 -14.53 8.99
N SER A 69 3.26 -13.95 8.01
CA SER A 69 3.84 -13.08 7.00
C SER A 69 2.84 -12.01 6.59
N ILE A 70 3.35 -10.94 6.02
CA ILE A 70 2.57 -9.83 5.48
C ILE A 70 3.06 -9.62 4.05
N GLN A 71 2.13 -9.45 3.12
CA GLN A 71 2.44 -8.91 1.80
C GLN A 71 2.14 -7.42 1.80
N VAL A 72 3.07 -6.65 1.27
CA VAL A 72 2.92 -5.21 1.07
C VAL A 72 3.06 -4.93 -0.42
N GLY A 73 2.07 -4.28 -0.99
CA GLY A 73 2.09 -3.76 -2.34
C GLY A 73 2.04 -2.25 -2.33
N LEU A 74 2.86 -1.60 -3.13
CA LEU A 74 2.88 -0.16 -3.32
C LEU A 74 2.75 0.17 -4.80
N LEU A 75 1.93 1.16 -5.13
CA LEU A 75 2.01 1.88 -6.39
C LEU A 75 2.78 3.17 -6.13
N MET A 76 3.96 3.28 -6.74
CA MET A 76 4.79 4.48 -6.67
C MET A 76 4.70 5.24 -7.98
N ALA A 77 4.73 6.56 -7.92
CA ALA A 77 4.73 7.48 -9.04
C ALA A 77 5.90 8.47 -8.92
N SER A 78 6.43 8.91 -10.07
CA SER A 78 7.27 10.10 -10.09
C SER A 78 6.48 11.31 -9.60
N ILE A 79 7.14 12.23 -8.88
CA ILE A 79 6.48 13.44 -8.37
C ILE A 79 5.99 14.32 -9.54
N GLU A 80 6.88 14.53 -10.51
CA GLU A 80 6.58 15.28 -11.72
C GLU A 80 6.14 14.36 -12.85
N GLY A 81 5.30 14.90 -13.74
CA GLY A 81 5.01 14.28 -15.02
C GLY A 81 6.25 14.35 -15.92
N THR A 82 6.84 13.21 -16.25
CA THR A 82 8.08 13.13 -17.04
C THR A 82 7.94 12.24 -18.27
N SER A 83 6.79 11.58 -18.42
CA SER A 83 6.44 10.81 -19.62
C SER A 83 5.93 11.75 -20.71
N ASP A 84 6.21 11.41 -21.98
CA ASP A 84 5.66 12.11 -23.14
C ASP A 84 4.20 11.70 -23.45
N GLN A 85 3.69 10.67 -22.75
CA GLN A 85 2.35 10.13 -22.91
C GLN A 85 1.66 10.00 -21.56
N ARG A 86 0.32 10.14 -21.59
CA ARG A 86 -0.54 9.86 -20.44
C ARG A 86 -0.45 8.39 -20.07
N ASP A 87 -0.49 8.12 -18.77
CA ASP A 87 -0.41 6.78 -18.24
C ASP A 87 -1.77 6.08 -18.29
N GLU A 88 -1.98 5.24 -19.31
CA GLU A 88 -3.21 4.46 -19.49
C GLU A 88 -3.07 3.01 -19.01
N ARG A 89 -1.97 2.68 -18.31
CA ARG A 89 -1.64 1.29 -17.92
C ARG A 89 -2.42 0.86 -16.69
N THR A 90 -2.72 -0.44 -16.61
CA THR A 90 -3.19 -1.07 -15.36
C THR A 90 -2.02 -1.73 -14.64
N TYR A 91 -1.91 -1.47 -13.35
CA TYR A 91 -0.85 -1.99 -12.48
C TYR A 91 -1.41 -3.04 -11.51
N GLN A 92 -0.70 -4.16 -11.39
CA GLN A 92 -1.02 -5.19 -10.40
C GLN A 92 -0.33 -4.90 -9.07
N VAL A 93 -1.10 -4.48 -8.06
CA VAL A 93 -0.62 -4.26 -6.69
C VAL A 93 -1.26 -5.31 -5.79
N LEU A 94 -0.48 -6.31 -5.40
CA LEU A 94 -0.96 -7.55 -4.78
C LEU A 94 -2.12 -8.19 -5.59
N ASN A 95 -3.32 -8.30 -5.01
CA ASN A 95 -4.52 -8.84 -5.64
C ASN A 95 -5.44 -7.77 -6.24
N THR A 96 -4.97 -6.52 -6.33
CA THR A 96 -5.74 -5.38 -6.83
C THR A 96 -5.17 -4.90 -8.16
N GLU A 97 -6.04 -4.78 -9.16
CA GLU A 97 -5.74 -4.07 -10.40
C GLU A 97 -6.03 -2.58 -10.22
N ILE A 98 -5.03 -1.74 -10.43
CA ILE A 98 -5.15 -0.28 -10.36
C ILE A 98 -4.99 0.30 -11.75
N GLY A 99 -6.07 0.84 -12.33
CA GLY A 99 -6.09 1.39 -13.69
C GLY A 99 -6.18 2.92 -13.74
N PRO A 100 -6.19 3.51 -14.93
CA PRO A 100 -6.38 4.95 -15.07
C PRO A 100 -7.79 5.38 -14.66
N ALA A 101 -7.89 6.57 -14.08
CA ALA A 101 -9.18 7.19 -13.75
C ALA A 101 -10.06 7.32 -14.99
N GLY A 102 -11.32 6.89 -14.90
CA GLY A 102 -12.24 6.83 -16.05
C GLY A 102 -12.16 5.53 -16.86
N GLY A 103 -11.24 4.62 -16.51
CA GLY A 103 -11.20 3.24 -17.01
C GLY A 103 -12.20 2.32 -16.30
N SER A 104 -11.95 1.01 -16.40
CA SER A 104 -12.83 -0.04 -15.85
C SER A 104 -12.41 -0.58 -14.47
N SER A 105 -11.30 -0.12 -13.92
CA SER A 105 -10.80 -0.58 -12.61
C SER A 105 -11.53 0.09 -11.45
N ASP A 106 -11.82 -0.67 -10.39
CA ASP A 106 -12.45 -0.14 -9.17
C ASP A 106 -11.52 0.80 -8.40
N VAL A 107 -10.23 0.48 -8.37
CA VAL A 107 -9.18 1.32 -7.81
C VAL A 107 -8.45 1.99 -8.97
N THR A 108 -8.25 3.30 -8.87
CA THR A 108 -7.70 4.08 -9.96
C THR A 108 -6.50 4.93 -9.55
N HIS A 109 -5.63 5.22 -10.51
CA HIS A 109 -4.64 6.29 -10.44
C HIS A 109 -5.02 7.43 -11.39
N LEU A 110 -4.40 8.59 -11.22
CA LEU A 110 -4.63 9.72 -12.12
C LEU A 110 -4.19 9.39 -13.55
N ASP A 111 -5.00 9.79 -14.53
CA ASP A 111 -4.62 9.78 -15.95
C ASP A 111 -3.73 11.01 -16.24
N ASP A 112 -2.45 10.87 -15.92
CA ASP A 112 -1.44 11.93 -15.97
C ASP A 112 -0.13 11.45 -16.63
N PHE A 113 0.90 12.30 -16.63
CA PHE A 113 2.20 12.02 -17.27
C PHE A 113 3.24 11.44 -16.30
N ARG A 114 2.83 10.99 -15.11
CA ARG A 114 3.76 10.40 -14.14
C ARG A 114 4.14 8.99 -14.55
N VAL A 115 5.39 8.61 -14.30
CA VAL A 115 5.85 7.24 -14.47
C VAL A 115 5.53 6.48 -13.20
N ARG A 116 4.77 5.39 -13.31
CA ARG A 116 4.41 4.55 -12.17
C ARG A 116 5.08 3.19 -12.20
N MET A 117 5.28 2.64 -11.01
CA MET A 117 5.83 1.30 -10.79
C MET A 117 5.11 0.63 -9.62
N ALA A 118 4.67 -0.60 -9.86
CA ALA A 118 4.17 -1.48 -8.80
C ALA A 118 5.33 -2.22 -8.14
N PHE A 119 5.36 -2.21 -6.81
CA PHE A 119 6.29 -2.97 -6.00
C PHE A 119 5.51 -3.87 -5.04
N ASN A 120 5.79 -5.18 -5.07
CA ASN A 120 5.16 -6.15 -4.19
C ASN A 120 6.23 -6.95 -3.45
N THR A 121 6.10 -7.07 -2.13
CA THR A 121 7.04 -7.85 -1.31
C THR A 121 6.31 -8.65 -0.23
N THR A 122 6.96 -9.71 0.26
CA THR A 122 6.49 -10.51 1.38
C THR A 122 7.49 -10.44 2.53
N VAL A 123 7.02 -10.01 3.70
CA VAL A 123 7.81 -9.93 4.93
C VAL A 123 7.36 -11.03 5.88
N LYS A 124 8.31 -11.81 6.43
CA LYS A 124 8.02 -12.81 7.47
C LYS A 124 7.99 -12.15 8.85
N VAL A 125 6.94 -12.42 9.62
CA VAL A 125 6.81 -11.96 11.00
C VAL A 125 7.43 -13.01 11.92
N ARG A 126 8.51 -12.65 12.62
CA ARG A 126 9.25 -13.57 13.50
C ARG A 126 9.08 -13.29 14.99
N ASN A 127 8.75 -12.06 15.38
CA ASN A 127 8.56 -11.70 16.77
C ASN A 127 7.07 -11.72 17.12
N ARG A 128 6.56 -12.90 17.49
CA ARG A 128 5.23 -13.06 18.06
C ARG A 128 5.38 -13.31 19.54
N ARG A 129 4.70 -12.52 20.38
CA ARG A 129 4.51 -12.89 21.78
C ARG A 129 3.64 -14.14 21.76
N ALA A 130 4.22 -15.29 22.07
CA ALA A 130 3.43 -16.45 22.41
C ALA A 130 2.92 -16.18 23.82
N ASP A 131 1.69 -15.67 23.95
CA ASP A 131 1.05 -15.69 25.26
C ASP A 131 0.87 -17.17 25.67
N PRO A 132 1.14 -17.51 26.96
CA PRO A 132 1.17 -18.88 27.47
C PRO A 132 -0.19 -19.59 27.46
#